data_AF-A0A8R1HL14-F1
#
_entry.id   AF-A0A8R1HL14-F1
#
_cell.length_a   1.000
_cell.length_b   1.000
_cell.length_c   1.000
_cell.angle_alpha   90.00
_cell.angle_beta   90.00
_cell.angle_gamma   90.00
#
_symmetry.space_group_name_H-M   'P 1'
#
loop_
_entity.id
_entity.type
_entity.pdbx_description
1 polymer ?
#
loop_
_entity_poly.entity_id
_entity_poly.type
_entity_poly.pdbx_seq_one_letter_code
_entity_poly.pdbx_strand_id
1 'polypeptide(L)'
;MLKVKLRLCCALARIPPTDARFSSQWIKVSTSTTPENVNVEKLFVEKDVQKLLTDLTEIDLENKVFRPRRTSIQQRSHFALMTDERLEKTRERMREEARRFLQFVPVKEPRQESVQVLAKDAELQDFDTSKFVFTDITFDATDQDRTVVVREPDGTLRTANPEEHDRMNRTYYQKPNRPVNPPPLFSDPYLQNALDKDEHEFVLDWACWFYEPDDPSYIRLSQFIFDRINESSKFNVITSTRHFGPFAFYLALNDNIPRLLNYFGGLGRLADCANLVRLQKTVRPDWRVTIAQGDSDEKIVKDFVKQNARFRDEISDLNTFLNTGKLKLEVEQEHHAVRERVAPRFGFDKRRTRITSANIRGADGPLGELSEMYSVKVVKSEGSGEGAEGAEKKGGEGRGKGRWNRRNQKKSDDDKKE
;
A
#
# COMPACT_ATOMS: atom_id res chain seq x y z
N MET A 1 42.90 -16.63 -63.35
CA MET A 1 42.54 -17.30 -62.08
C MET A 1 43.44 -16.77 -60.97
N LEU A 2 42.94 -15.88 -60.11
CA LEU A 2 43.62 -15.44 -58.89
C LEU A 2 42.53 -15.26 -57.82
N LYS A 3 42.48 -16.22 -56.89
CA LYS A 3 41.55 -16.24 -55.75
C LYS A 3 42.11 -15.32 -54.67
N VAL A 4 41.44 -14.20 -54.40
CA VAL A 4 41.70 -13.36 -53.23
C VAL A 4 40.92 -13.93 -52.05
N LYS A 5 41.63 -14.46 -51.05
CA LYS A 5 41.08 -14.84 -49.74
C LYS A 5 40.90 -13.57 -48.91
N LEU A 6 39.65 -13.17 -48.65
CA LEU A 6 39.33 -12.20 -47.60
C LEU A 6 39.55 -12.88 -46.23
N ARG A 7 40.44 -12.32 -45.41
CA ARG A 7 40.54 -12.68 -43.99
C ARG A 7 39.43 -11.96 -43.23
N LEU A 8 38.53 -12.75 -42.64
CA LEU A 8 37.58 -12.28 -41.63
C LEU A 8 38.37 -12.08 -40.32
N CYS A 9 38.59 -10.84 -39.90
CA CYS A 9 39.04 -10.53 -38.55
C CYS A 9 37.84 -10.00 -37.77
N CYS A 10 37.29 -10.87 -36.91
CA CYS A 10 36.41 -10.48 -35.81
C CYS A 10 37.15 -9.49 -34.90
N ALA A 11 36.62 -8.27 -34.78
CA ALA A 11 36.96 -7.34 -33.73
C ALA A 11 35.66 -6.78 -33.14
N LEU A 12 34.97 -7.61 -32.35
CA LEU A 12 34.03 -7.11 -31.35
C LEU A 12 34.86 -6.47 -30.24
N ALA A 13 35.22 -5.21 -30.42
CA ALA A 13 35.74 -4.38 -29.37
C ALA A 13 34.61 -4.17 -28.34
N ARG A 14 34.70 -4.87 -27.21
CA ARG A 14 33.94 -4.53 -26.00
C ARG A 14 34.35 -3.13 -25.59
N ILE A 15 33.49 -2.17 -25.86
CA ILE A 15 33.59 -0.82 -25.31
C ILE A 15 33.37 -0.98 -23.79
N PRO A 16 34.30 -0.52 -22.93
CA PRO A 16 34.07 -0.54 -21.49
C PRO A 16 32.92 0.41 -21.15
N PRO A 17 32.07 0.11 -20.14
CA PRO A 17 31.02 1.04 -19.71
C PRO A 17 31.68 2.25 -19.05
N THR A 18 31.92 3.29 -19.83
CA THR A 18 32.28 4.62 -19.33
C THR A 18 31.00 5.33 -18.91
N ASP A 19 30.72 5.27 -17.62
CA ASP A 19 30.45 6.43 -16.76
C ASP A 19 29.95 5.93 -15.40
N ALA A 20 30.88 5.85 -14.46
CA ALA A 20 30.60 5.55 -13.06
C ALA A 20 29.68 6.65 -12.50
N ARG A 21 28.41 6.31 -12.26
CA ARG A 21 27.58 7.10 -11.36
C ARG A 21 28.14 6.91 -9.96
N PHE A 22 28.76 7.95 -9.41
CA PHE A 22 29.44 7.89 -8.13
C PHE A 22 28.49 7.85 -6.91
N SER A 23 27.17 7.95 -7.11
CA SER A 23 26.17 7.77 -6.05
C SER A 23 24.85 7.27 -6.64
N SER A 24 24.28 6.21 -6.06
CA SER A 24 22.95 5.72 -6.45
C SER A 24 21.87 6.71 -6.03
N GLN A 25 20.83 6.90 -6.87
CA GLN A 25 19.75 7.85 -6.56
C GLN A 25 18.91 7.46 -5.33
N TRP A 26 19.01 6.21 -4.87
CA TRP A 26 18.32 5.70 -3.69
C TRP A 26 18.96 6.15 -2.36
N ILE A 27 20.21 6.62 -2.41
CA ILE A 27 20.95 7.10 -1.24
C ILE A 27 20.85 8.62 -1.19
N LYS A 28 20.27 9.16 -0.11
CA LYS A 28 20.05 10.59 0.08
C LYS A 28 21.19 11.32 0.83
N VAL A 29 22.11 10.60 1.46
CA VAL A 29 23.01 11.20 2.46
C VAL A 29 24.48 11.27 2.02
N SER A 30 24.97 12.51 2.04
CA SER A 30 26.33 13.03 2.16
C SER A 30 27.01 12.66 3.49
N THR A 31 27.20 11.37 3.76
CA THR A 31 28.08 10.93 4.87
C THR A 31 29.45 10.63 4.30
N SER A 32 30.50 11.21 4.91
CA SER A 32 31.92 11.20 4.52
C SER A 32 32.59 9.81 4.46
N THR A 33 31.79 8.75 4.42
CA THR A 33 32.23 7.35 4.48
C THR A 33 31.19 6.48 3.77
N THR A 34 30.95 6.76 2.49
CA THR A 34 30.36 5.75 1.61
C THR A 34 31.51 4.95 1.03
N PRO A 35 31.55 3.62 1.19
CA PRO A 35 32.45 2.80 0.39
C PRO A 35 32.09 3.06 -1.07
N GLU A 36 33.07 3.52 -1.83
CA GLU A 36 32.96 3.76 -3.25
C GLU A 36 32.38 2.48 -3.90
N ASN A 37 31.26 2.61 -4.63
CA ASN A 37 30.64 1.56 -5.46
C ASN A 37 29.70 0.55 -4.78
N VAL A 38 28.76 0.99 -3.95
CA VAL A 38 27.65 0.14 -3.48
C VAL A 38 26.61 -0.07 -4.59
N ASN A 39 26.56 -1.28 -5.17
CA ASN A 39 25.53 -1.65 -6.13
C ASN A 39 24.24 -2.04 -5.41
N VAL A 40 23.28 -1.12 -5.38
CA VAL A 40 22.02 -1.24 -4.63
C VAL A 40 21.17 -2.40 -5.14
N GLU A 41 21.12 -2.62 -6.46
CA GLU A 41 20.33 -3.68 -7.07
C GLU A 41 20.81 -5.06 -6.64
N LYS A 42 22.14 -5.27 -6.63
CA LYS A 42 22.74 -6.54 -6.21
C LYS A 42 22.48 -6.83 -4.74
N LEU A 43 22.59 -5.81 -3.88
CA LEU A 43 22.28 -5.94 -2.46
C LEU A 43 20.81 -6.32 -2.23
N PHE A 44 19.90 -5.71 -2.98
CA PHE A 44 18.47 -6.03 -2.85
C PHE A 44 18.18 -7.48 -3.24
N VAL A 45 18.83 -8.01 -4.29
CA VAL A 45 18.61 -9.39 -4.77
C VAL A 45 19.28 -10.46 -3.90
N GLU A 46 20.17 -10.07 -2.99
CA GLU A 46 20.86 -11.00 -2.10
C GLU A 46 19.88 -11.84 -1.26
N LYS A 47 20.14 -13.15 -1.18
CA LYS A 47 19.23 -14.10 -0.52
C LYS A 47 19.01 -13.79 0.95
N ASP A 48 20.04 -13.31 1.64
CA ASP A 48 19.96 -13.03 3.07
C ASP A 48 19.16 -11.74 3.34
N VAL A 49 19.34 -10.72 2.48
CA VAL A 49 18.49 -9.51 2.49
C VAL A 49 17.04 -9.87 2.18
N GLN A 50 16.77 -10.67 1.15
CA GLN A 50 15.42 -11.09 0.80
C GLN A 50 14.73 -11.90 1.90
N LYS A 51 15.46 -12.79 2.59
CA LYS A 51 14.93 -13.52 3.75
C LYS A 51 14.55 -12.57 4.89
N LEU A 52 15.46 -11.66 5.27
CA LEU A 52 15.20 -10.66 6.31
C LEU A 52 14.00 -9.78 5.95
N LEU A 53 13.91 -9.31 4.70
CA LEU A 53 12.78 -8.51 4.23
C LEU A 53 11.47 -9.31 4.23
N THR A 54 11.51 -10.59 3.86
CA THR A 54 10.33 -11.47 3.89
C THR A 54 9.87 -11.71 5.32
N ASP A 55 10.80 -11.94 6.25
CA ASP A 55 10.48 -12.17 7.66
C ASP A 55 9.90 -10.90 8.32
N LEU A 56 10.44 -9.73 7.96
CA LEU A 56 9.91 -8.43 8.38
C LEU A 56 8.53 -8.14 7.77
N THR A 57 8.25 -8.68 6.59
CA THR A 57 6.96 -8.53 5.90
C THR A 57 5.96 -9.51 6.49
N GLU A 58 5.24 -9.07 7.51
CA GLU A 58 4.15 -9.84 8.08
C GLU A 58 3.11 -10.19 7.01
N ILE A 59 2.59 -11.42 7.05
CA ILE A 59 1.54 -11.89 6.15
C ILE A 59 0.19 -11.84 6.88
N ASP A 60 -0.50 -10.70 6.79
CA ASP A 60 -1.90 -10.60 7.21
C ASP A 60 -2.82 -11.06 6.06
N LEU A 61 -3.32 -12.29 6.17
CA LEU A 61 -4.20 -12.91 5.18
C LEU A 61 -5.54 -12.18 5.06
N GLU A 62 -6.17 -11.82 6.18
CA GLU A 62 -7.59 -11.46 6.20
C GLU A 62 -7.82 -9.97 5.92
N ASN A 63 -7.07 -9.08 6.58
CA ASN A 63 -7.37 -7.64 6.48
C ASN A 63 -6.62 -6.94 5.34
N LYS A 64 -5.46 -7.49 4.94
CA LYS A 64 -4.58 -6.85 3.96
C LYS A 64 -4.54 -7.61 2.64
N VAL A 65 -3.96 -8.81 2.62
CA VAL A 65 -3.69 -9.53 1.36
C VAL A 65 -4.98 -9.85 0.61
N PHE A 66 -5.96 -10.46 1.29
CA PHE A 66 -7.25 -10.85 0.70
C PHE A 66 -8.38 -9.89 1.08
N ARG A 67 -8.09 -8.58 1.16
CA ARG A 67 -9.12 -7.57 1.41
C ARG A 67 -10.21 -7.61 0.33
N PRO A 68 -11.49 -7.42 0.68
CA PRO A 68 -12.57 -7.38 -0.28
C PRO A 68 -12.39 -6.20 -1.24
N ARG A 69 -12.38 -6.48 -2.56
CA ARG A 69 -12.24 -5.47 -3.61
C ARG A 69 -13.56 -5.23 -4.32
N ARG A 70 -13.85 -3.97 -4.63
CA ARG A 70 -14.99 -3.60 -5.46
C ARG A 70 -14.67 -3.95 -6.91
N THR A 71 -15.26 -5.04 -7.40
CA THR A 71 -15.17 -5.46 -8.80
C THR A 71 -16.47 -5.09 -9.53
N SER A 72 -16.42 -4.92 -10.85
CA SER A 72 -17.60 -4.65 -11.68
C SER A 72 -18.68 -5.72 -11.54
N ILE A 73 -18.27 -6.98 -11.35
CA ILE A 73 -19.15 -8.13 -11.14
C ILE A 73 -18.89 -8.69 -9.75
N GLN A 74 -19.91 -8.68 -8.90
CA GLN A 74 -19.85 -9.31 -7.59
C GLN A 74 -20.11 -10.82 -7.73
N GLN A 75 -19.14 -11.64 -7.38
CA GLN A 75 -19.31 -13.08 -7.31
C GLN A 75 -20.07 -13.46 -6.03
N ARG A 76 -20.93 -14.48 -6.13
CA ARG A 76 -21.64 -15.01 -4.95
C ARG A 76 -20.65 -15.76 -4.05
N SER A 77 -20.80 -15.61 -2.74
CA SER A 77 -20.00 -16.35 -1.77
C SER A 77 -20.31 -17.85 -1.85
N HIS A 78 -19.28 -18.67 -1.97
CA HIS A 78 -19.40 -20.13 -1.94
C HIS A 78 -19.15 -20.62 -0.51
N PHE A 79 -20.14 -21.30 0.07
CA PHE A 79 -20.02 -21.92 1.39
C PHE A 79 -19.73 -23.41 1.23
N ALA A 80 -18.76 -23.92 2.00
CA ALA A 80 -18.41 -25.34 2.02
C ALA A 80 -18.21 -25.79 3.47
N LEU A 81 -18.72 -26.99 3.79
CA LEU A 81 -18.46 -27.63 5.07
C LEU A 81 -17.12 -28.36 5.00
N MET A 82 -16.21 -28.02 5.91
CA MET A 82 -14.84 -28.56 5.95
C MET A 82 -14.52 -29.18 7.31
N THR A 83 -13.66 -30.19 7.31
CA THR A 83 -13.01 -30.69 8.54
C THR A 83 -11.84 -29.78 8.90
N ASP A 84 -11.38 -29.82 10.15
CA ASP A 84 -10.26 -28.99 10.63
C ASP A 84 -8.98 -29.19 9.80
N GLU A 85 -8.67 -30.44 9.43
CA GLU A 85 -7.54 -30.76 8.56
C GLU A 85 -7.65 -30.11 7.17
N ARG A 86 -8.86 -30.04 6.61
CA ARG A 86 -9.10 -29.39 5.31
C ARG A 86 -9.00 -27.88 5.43
N LEU A 87 -9.44 -27.31 6.55
CA LEU A 87 -9.32 -25.89 6.84
C LEU A 87 -7.85 -25.48 6.93
N GLU A 88 -7.01 -26.24 7.63
CA GLU A 88 -5.58 -25.92 7.76
C GLU A 88 -4.85 -26.03 6.42
N LYS A 89 -5.11 -27.08 5.64
CA LYS A 89 -4.56 -27.20 4.27
C LYS A 89 -5.00 -26.04 3.36
N THR A 90 -6.22 -25.55 3.55
CA THR A 90 -6.72 -24.38 2.80
C THR A 90 -5.99 -23.12 3.24
N ARG A 91 -5.75 -22.93 4.54
CA ARG A 91 -4.95 -21.82 5.07
C ARG A 91 -3.52 -21.86 4.58
N GLU A 92 -2.89 -23.02 4.51
CA GLU A 92 -1.54 -23.18 3.94
C GLU A 92 -1.50 -22.74 2.48
N ARG A 93 -2.46 -23.18 1.65
CA ARG A 93 -2.58 -22.73 0.26
C ARG A 93 -2.77 -21.22 0.16
N MET A 94 -3.62 -20.64 1.00
CA MET A 94 -3.80 -19.18 1.06
C MET A 94 -2.50 -18.46 1.43
N ARG A 95 -1.68 -19.02 2.35
CA ARG A 95 -0.35 -18.46 2.67
C ARG A 95 0.61 -18.55 1.49
N GLU A 96 0.60 -19.65 0.74
CA GLU A 96 1.43 -19.79 -0.46
C GLU A 96 1.03 -18.79 -1.56
N GLU A 97 -0.27 -18.59 -1.79
CA GLU A 97 -0.79 -17.58 -2.70
C GLU A 97 -0.45 -16.17 -2.23
N ALA A 98 -0.60 -15.89 -0.92
CA ALA A 98 -0.22 -14.62 -0.33
C ALA A 98 1.26 -14.31 -0.55
N ARG A 99 2.16 -15.28 -0.40
CA ARG A 99 3.59 -15.12 -0.70
C ARG A 99 3.85 -14.75 -2.15
N ARG A 100 3.06 -15.28 -3.10
CA ARG A 100 3.17 -14.91 -4.52
C ARG A 100 2.71 -13.47 -4.75
N PHE A 101 1.62 -13.04 -4.11
CA PHE A 101 1.13 -11.66 -4.21
C PHE A 101 2.05 -10.63 -3.54
N LEU A 102 2.75 -11.05 -2.48
CA LEU A 102 3.69 -10.21 -1.73
C LEU A 102 5.12 -10.22 -2.30
N GLN A 103 5.33 -10.76 -3.51
CA GLN A 103 6.62 -10.64 -4.18
C GLN A 103 7.00 -9.16 -4.33
N PHE A 104 8.18 -8.80 -3.83
CA PHE A 104 8.61 -7.42 -3.81
C PHE A 104 8.81 -6.84 -5.22
N VAL A 105 8.53 -5.55 -5.32
CA VAL A 105 8.88 -4.77 -6.51
C VAL A 105 10.40 -4.66 -6.59
N PRO A 106 11.02 -4.97 -7.74
CA PRO A 106 12.48 -4.87 -7.87
C PRO A 106 12.94 -3.42 -7.72
N VAL A 107 13.96 -3.20 -6.88
CA VAL A 107 14.62 -1.90 -6.75
C VAL A 107 15.69 -1.80 -7.83
N LYS A 108 15.50 -0.89 -8.79
CA LYS A 108 16.45 -0.60 -9.87
C LYS A 108 17.00 0.81 -9.79
N GLU A 109 18.20 0.99 -10.31
CA GLU A 109 18.75 2.31 -10.56
C GLU A 109 18.05 2.98 -11.75
N PRO A 110 17.93 4.32 -11.73
CA PRO A 110 17.31 5.08 -12.81
C PRO A 110 18.01 4.81 -14.14
N ARG A 111 17.32 4.57 -15.24
CA ARG A 111 17.96 4.50 -16.56
C ARG A 111 18.59 5.85 -16.95
N GLN A 112 19.65 5.83 -17.76
CA GLN A 112 20.28 7.05 -18.26
C GLN A 112 19.40 7.67 -19.36
N GLU A 113 19.20 8.99 -19.33
CA GLU A 113 18.50 9.74 -20.38
C GLU A 113 19.42 10.11 -21.55
N SER A 114 20.55 9.41 -21.70
CA SER A 114 21.53 9.68 -22.74
C SER A 114 20.97 9.30 -24.11
N VAL A 115 21.09 10.23 -25.05
CA VAL A 115 20.63 10.05 -26.41
C VAL A 115 21.80 9.83 -27.35
N GLN A 116 21.72 8.77 -28.15
CA GLN A 116 22.72 8.50 -29.18
C GLN A 116 22.27 9.14 -30.50
N VAL A 117 23.12 9.99 -31.07
CA VAL A 117 22.90 10.54 -32.42
C VAL A 117 23.38 9.53 -33.45
N LEU A 118 22.49 9.13 -34.35
CA LEU A 118 22.75 8.16 -35.42
C LEU A 118 23.23 8.85 -36.69
N ALA A 119 22.57 9.94 -37.08
CA ALA A 119 22.89 10.71 -38.28
C ALA A 119 22.54 12.19 -38.11
N LYS A 120 23.17 13.06 -38.89
CA LYS A 120 22.87 14.50 -38.95
C LYS A 120 22.81 14.92 -40.41
N ASP A 121 21.60 15.21 -40.88
CA ASP A 121 21.33 15.57 -42.27
C ASP A 121 20.91 17.05 -42.32
N ALA A 122 21.87 17.96 -42.56
CA ALA A 122 21.63 19.40 -42.51
C ALA A 122 20.65 19.89 -43.60
N GLU A 123 20.48 19.13 -44.69
CA GLU A 123 19.55 19.44 -45.78
C GLU A 123 18.07 19.33 -45.35
N LEU A 124 17.80 18.60 -44.26
CA LEU A 124 16.46 18.41 -43.72
C LEU A 124 16.13 19.39 -42.59
N GLN A 125 17.02 20.35 -42.33
CA GLN A 125 16.78 21.39 -41.34
C GLN A 125 15.59 22.27 -41.77
N ASP A 126 14.68 22.53 -40.84
CA ASP A 126 13.47 23.34 -41.04
C ASP A 126 12.51 22.79 -42.13
N PHE A 127 12.61 21.50 -42.46
CA PHE A 127 11.67 20.83 -43.35
C PHE A 127 10.25 20.78 -42.76
N ASP A 128 10.15 20.52 -41.46
CA ASP A 128 8.89 20.57 -40.70
C ASP A 128 9.13 21.19 -39.32
N THR A 129 8.04 21.69 -38.73
CA THR A 129 8.00 22.27 -37.38
C THR A 129 7.99 21.21 -36.27
N SER A 130 7.58 19.99 -36.60
CA SER A 130 7.40 18.90 -35.64
C SER A 130 8.47 17.82 -35.78
N LYS A 131 8.75 17.12 -34.68
CA LYS A 131 9.64 15.95 -34.70
C LYS A 131 8.90 14.71 -35.19
N PHE A 132 9.57 13.90 -35.99
CA PHE A 132 9.04 12.60 -36.44
C PHE A 132 9.58 11.48 -35.56
N VAL A 133 8.70 10.59 -35.09
CA VAL A 133 9.08 9.43 -34.28
C VAL A 133 8.80 8.16 -35.07
N PHE A 134 9.85 7.41 -35.38
CA PHE A 134 9.76 6.14 -36.08
C PHE A 134 9.92 5.01 -35.07
N THR A 135 8.97 4.09 -35.05
CA THR A 135 8.94 2.96 -34.12
C THR A 135 8.89 1.66 -34.90
N ASP A 136 9.77 0.72 -34.56
CA ASP A 136 9.69 -0.64 -35.08
C ASP A 136 8.55 -1.41 -34.40
N ILE A 137 7.65 -1.97 -35.21
CA ILE A 137 6.45 -2.71 -34.80
C ILE A 137 6.57 -4.22 -35.03
N THR A 138 7.79 -4.75 -35.15
CA THR A 138 8.06 -6.19 -35.22
C THR A 138 7.48 -6.93 -34.01
N PHE A 139 6.73 -8.02 -34.24
CA PHE A 139 6.04 -8.73 -33.16
C PHE A 139 7.00 -9.46 -32.19
N ASP A 140 8.11 -9.98 -32.72
CA ASP A 140 9.05 -10.83 -31.96
C ASP A 140 10.04 -10.05 -31.08
N ALA A 141 10.09 -8.72 -31.19
CA ALA A 141 10.92 -7.88 -30.34
C ALA A 141 10.29 -7.70 -28.95
N THR A 142 11.12 -7.71 -27.90
CA THR A 142 10.65 -7.37 -26.54
C THR A 142 10.43 -5.86 -26.41
N ASP A 143 9.60 -5.43 -25.45
CA ASP A 143 9.36 -3.99 -25.23
C ASP A 143 10.67 -3.20 -25.05
N GLN A 144 11.71 -3.78 -24.46
CA GLN A 144 13.01 -3.13 -24.25
C GLN A 144 13.91 -3.14 -25.48
N ASP A 145 13.87 -4.21 -26.28
CA ASP A 145 14.74 -4.36 -27.47
C ASP A 145 14.21 -3.61 -28.70
N ARG A 146 12.97 -3.10 -28.65
CA ARG A 146 12.35 -2.33 -29.74
C ARG A 146 13.16 -1.07 -30.05
N THR A 147 13.40 -0.86 -31.34
CA THR A 147 14.08 0.35 -31.81
C THR A 147 13.08 1.48 -32.03
N VAL A 148 13.34 2.62 -31.37
CA VAL A 148 12.58 3.85 -31.56
C VAL A 148 13.57 4.97 -31.84
N VAL A 149 13.39 5.63 -32.97
CA VAL A 149 14.26 6.73 -33.42
C VAL A 149 13.44 7.99 -33.65
N VAL A 150 14.05 9.13 -33.33
CA VAL A 150 13.43 10.44 -33.41
C VAL A 150 14.23 11.28 -34.39
N ARG A 151 13.54 11.87 -35.37
CA ARG A 151 14.08 12.89 -36.26
C ARG A 151 13.63 14.25 -35.75
N GLU A 152 14.60 15.03 -35.29
CA GLU A 152 14.39 16.40 -34.83
C GLU A 152 14.27 17.38 -36.02
N PRO A 153 13.65 18.56 -35.85
CA PRO A 153 13.53 19.57 -36.90
C PRO A 153 14.89 20.11 -37.38
N ASP A 154 15.93 19.97 -36.57
CA ASP A 154 17.32 20.30 -36.94
C ASP A 154 17.95 19.31 -37.95
N GLY A 155 17.18 18.32 -38.44
CA GLY A 155 17.68 17.27 -39.33
C GLY A 155 18.47 16.16 -38.62
N THR A 156 18.57 16.19 -37.29
CA THR A 156 19.30 15.18 -36.49
C THR A 156 18.44 13.94 -36.26
N LEU A 157 18.95 12.76 -36.62
CA LEU A 157 18.38 11.45 -36.26
C LEU A 157 19.04 10.92 -35.00
N ARG A 158 18.23 10.68 -33.97
CA ARG A 158 18.71 10.21 -32.68
C ARG A 158 17.86 9.05 -32.16
N THR A 159 18.38 8.30 -31.19
CA THR A 159 17.57 7.34 -30.43
C THR A 159 16.54 8.07 -29.57
N ALA A 160 15.39 7.46 -29.34
CA ALA A 160 14.37 8.02 -28.46
C ALA A 160 14.84 8.10 -27.00
N ASN A 161 14.34 9.09 -26.26
CA ASN A 161 14.51 9.12 -24.81
C ASN A 161 13.73 7.95 -24.19
N PRO A 162 14.09 7.45 -23.00
CA PRO A 162 13.37 6.35 -22.37
C PRO A 162 11.87 6.62 -22.16
N GLU A 163 11.49 7.86 -21.81
CA GLU A 163 10.09 8.26 -21.72
C GLU A 163 9.37 8.22 -23.08
N GLU A 164 10.03 8.70 -24.15
CA GLU A 164 9.49 8.71 -25.50
C GLU A 164 9.30 7.28 -26.01
N HIS A 165 10.29 6.42 -25.76
CA HIS A 165 10.29 5.00 -26.10
C HIS A 165 9.13 4.26 -25.43
N ASP A 166 8.99 4.39 -24.11
CA ASP A 166 7.88 3.83 -23.35
C ASP A 166 6.51 4.32 -23.87
N ARG A 167 6.40 5.62 -24.18
CA ARG A 167 5.15 6.22 -24.66
C ARG A 167 4.76 5.69 -26.04
N MET A 168 5.72 5.54 -26.95
CA MET A 168 5.49 4.97 -28.27
C MET A 168 5.13 3.49 -28.18
N ASN A 169 5.86 2.73 -27.35
CA ASN A 169 5.53 1.34 -27.08
C ASN A 169 4.09 1.17 -26.58
N ARG A 170 3.63 2.04 -25.67
CA ARG A 170 2.23 2.01 -25.18
C ARG A 170 1.20 2.38 -26.24
N THR A 171 1.57 3.23 -27.20
CA THR A 171 0.68 3.67 -28.27
C THR A 171 0.43 2.54 -29.28
N TYR A 172 1.48 1.82 -29.67
CA TYR A 172 1.38 0.70 -30.61
C TYR A 172 0.95 -0.61 -29.94
N TYR A 173 1.50 -0.91 -28.75
CA TYR A 173 1.19 -2.11 -27.96
C TYR A 173 0.33 -1.75 -26.75
N GLN A 174 -0.96 -1.58 -27.00
CA GLN A 174 -1.92 -1.20 -25.96
C GLN A 174 -2.05 -2.33 -24.93
N LYS A 175 -1.70 -2.02 -23.68
CA LYS A 175 -2.01 -2.88 -22.54
C LYS A 175 -3.36 -2.45 -21.98
N PRO A 176 -4.35 -3.36 -21.84
CA PRO A 176 -5.68 -2.97 -21.39
C PRO A 176 -5.59 -2.25 -20.05
N ASN A 177 -6.26 -1.10 -20.00
CA ASN A 177 -6.30 -0.16 -18.90
C ASN A 177 -5.06 0.74 -18.72
N ARG A 178 -3.85 0.43 -19.20
CA ARG A 178 -2.68 1.31 -18.98
C ARG A 178 -2.74 2.52 -19.92
N PRO A 179 -2.95 3.75 -19.41
CA PRO A 179 -3.03 4.91 -20.29
C PRO A 179 -1.65 5.24 -20.89
N VAL A 180 -1.64 5.93 -22.02
CA VAL A 180 -0.41 6.41 -22.67
C VAL A 180 0.22 7.53 -21.84
N ASN A 181 -0.60 8.49 -21.43
CA ASN A 181 -0.18 9.63 -20.61
C ASN A 181 -0.27 9.29 -19.12
N PRO A 182 0.57 9.91 -18.28
CA PRO A 182 0.51 9.72 -16.83
C PRO A 182 -0.88 10.12 -16.29
N PRO A 183 -1.49 9.26 -15.46
CA PRO A 183 -2.72 9.59 -14.75
C PRO A 183 -2.56 10.89 -13.93
N PRO A 184 -3.62 11.72 -13.82
CA PRO A 184 -3.62 12.91 -12.97
C PRO A 184 -3.31 12.63 -11.50
N LEU A 185 -3.47 11.38 -11.05
CA LEU A 185 -3.13 10.92 -9.69
C LEU A 185 -1.69 11.24 -9.29
N PHE A 186 -0.75 11.24 -10.24
CA PHE A 186 0.66 11.52 -9.96
C PHE A 186 1.00 13.01 -9.93
N SER A 187 0.03 13.87 -10.26
CA SER A 187 0.19 15.32 -10.26
C SER A 187 -0.46 15.93 -9.01
N ASP A 188 0.09 17.05 -8.56
CA ASP A 188 -0.58 17.88 -7.56
C ASP A 188 -1.81 18.57 -8.19
N PRO A 189 -2.93 18.69 -7.45
CA PRO A 189 -3.14 18.42 -6.02
C PRO A 189 -3.63 16.99 -5.69
N TYR A 190 -3.89 16.15 -6.69
CA TYR A 190 -4.51 14.83 -6.48
C TYR A 190 -3.62 13.88 -5.69
N LEU A 191 -2.31 13.94 -5.91
CA LEU A 191 -1.34 13.16 -5.15
C LEU A 191 -1.44 13.47 -3.66
N GLN A 192 -1.38 14.74 -3.27
CA GLN A 192 -1.48 15.16 -1.87
C GLN A 192 -2.80 14.72 -1.24
N ASN A 193 -3.92 14.89 -1.95
CA ASN A 193 -5.24 14.47 -1.48
C ASN A 193 -5.32 12.95 -1.22
N ALA A 194 -4.65 12.12 -2.03
CA ALA A 194 -4.60 10.68 -1.83
C ALA A 194 -3.75 10.32 -0.60
N LEU A 195 -2.62 11.01 -0.43
CA LEU A 195 -1.71 10.79 0.69
C LEU A 195 -2.33 11.23 2.03
N ASP A 196 -3.11 12.31 2.04
CA ASP A 196 -3.85 12.76 3.23
C ASP A 196 -4.95 11.79 3.67
N LYS A 197 -5.49 11.02 2.72
CA LYS A 197 -6.47 9.93 2.97
C LYS A 197 -5.82 8.60 3.34
N ASP A 198 -4.50 8.57 3.51
CA ASP A 198 -3.72 7.38 3.78
C ASP A 198 -3.74 6.33 2.65
N GLU A 199 -4.03 6.73 1.41
CA GLU A 199 -4.09 5.86 0.22
C GLU A 199 -2.70 5.62 -0.41
N HIS A 200 -1.66 5.48 0.41
CA HIS A 200 -0.26 5.32 -0.05
C HIS A 200 -0.06 4.05 -0.88
N GLU A 201 -0.64 2.92 -0.44
CA GLU A 201 -0.61 1.64 -1.16
C GLU A 201 -1.23 1.78 -2.56
N PHE A 202 -2.34 2.51 -2.67
CA PHE A 202 -3.04 2.71 -3.94
C PHE A 202 -2.19 3.48 -4.95
N VAL A 203 -1.53 4.56 -4.50
CA VAL A 203 -0.62 5.34 -5.35
C VAL A 203 0.57 4.50 -5.80
N LEU A 204 1.19 3.75 -4.89
CA LEU A 204 2.33 2.88 -5.21
C LEU A 204 1.93 1.74 -6.16
N ASP A 205 0.74 1.17 -6.00
CA ASP A 205 0.23 0.14 -6.91
C ASP A 205 -0.02 0.68 -8.32
N TRP A 206 -0.60 1.87 -8.43
CA TRP A 206 -0.74 2.57 -9.69
C TRP A 206 0.62 2.92 -10.31
N ALA A 207 1.59 3.33 -9.50
CA ALA A 207 2.94 3.65 -9.96
C ALA A 207 3.64 2.42 -10.54
N CYS A 208 3.59 1.27 -9.87
CA CYS A 208 4.16 0.01 -10.37
C CYS A 208 3.49 -0.49 -11.64
N TRP A 209 2.24 -0.09 -11.87
CA TRP A 209 1.50 -0.49 -13.04
C TRP A 209 1.73 0.46 -14.24
N PHE A 210 1.89 1.76 -13.97
CA PHE A 210 2.10 2.78 -15.00
C PHE A 210 3.56 2.99 -15.39
N TYR A 211 4.51 2.97 -14.46
CA TYR A 211 5.93 3.18 -14.72
C TYR A 211 6.71 1.87 -14.77
N GLU A 212 7.90 1.91 -15.36
CA GLU A 212 8.90 0.86 -15.21
C GLU A 212 9.73 1.08 -13.93
N PRO A 213 10.26 0.02 -13.30
CA PRO A 213 10.98 0.13 -12.02
C PRO A 213 12.28 0.95 -12.10
N ASP A 214 12.86 1.12 -13.28
CA ASP A 214 14.03 1.92 -13.60
C ASP A 214 13.69 3.33 -14.11
N ASP A 215 12.41 3.70 -14.20
CA ASP A 215 12.02 5.05 -14.59
C ASP A 215 12.38 6.05 -13.47
N PRO A 216 13.10 7.16 -13.77
CA PRO A 216 13.42 8.16 -12.76
C PRO A 216 12.18 8.78 -12.10
N SER A 217 11.05 8.87 -12.81
CA SER A 217 9.79 9.38 -12.25
C SER A 217 9.20 8.43 -11.20
N TYR A 218 9.31 7.11 -11.43
CA TYR A 218 8.88 6.10 -10.46
C TYR A 218 9.72 6.17 -9.17
N ILE A 219 11.03 6.30 -9.32
CA ILE A 219 11.97 6.35 -8.20
C ILE A 219 11.72 7.59 -7.35
N ARG A 220 11.59 8.78 -7.98
CA ARG A 220 11.25 10.02 -7.27
C ARG A 220 9.93 9.92 -6.51
N LEU A 221 8.89 9.38 -7.14
CA LEU A 221 7.59 9.21 -6.51
C LEU A 221 7.66 8.24 -5.32
N SER A 222 8.34 7.11 -5.48
CA SER A 222 8.49 6.10 -4.43
C SER A 222 9.24 6.68 -3.23
N GLN A 223 10.34 7.39 -3.47
CA GLN A 223 11.10 8.06 -2.41
C GLN A 223 10.28 9.10 -1.65
N PHE A 224 9.50 9.91 -2.37
CA PHE A 224 8.62 10.91 -1.76
C PHE A 224 7.56 10.26 -0.86
N ILE A 225 6.94 9.19 -1.33
CA ILE A 225 5.94 8.44 -0.56
C ILE A 225 6.58 7.79 0.67
N PHE A 226 7.76 7.18 0.52
CA PHE A 226 8.49 6.55 1.63
C PHE A 226 8.90 7.55 2.71
N ASP A 227 9.40 8.72 2.33
CA ASP A 227 9.71 9.79 3.28
C ASP A 227 8.47 10.23 4.04
N ARG A 228 7.35 10.48 3.33
CA ARG A 228 6.09 10.90 3.96
C ARG A 228 5.54 9.85 4.93
N ILE A 229 5.63 8.57 4.58
CA ILE A 229 5.22 7.48 5.48
C ILE A 229 6.07 7.49 6.75
N ASN A 230 7.38 7.72 6.61
CA ASN A 230 8.29 7.76 7.74
C ASN A 230 8.06 8.99 8.64
N GLU A 231 7.84 10.16 8.04
CA GLU A 231 7.50 11.40 8.75
C GLU A 231 6.17 11.28 9.50
N SER A 232 5.14 10.75 8.85
CA SER A 232 3.82 10.54 9.45
C SER A 232 3.76 9.35 10.42
N SER A 233 4.80 8.50 10.45
CA SER A 233 4.87 7.26 11.24
C SER A 233 3.68 6.30 11.01
N LYS A 234 3.03 6.37 9.84
CA LYS A 234 1.86 5.55 9.48
C LYS A 234 2.26 4.25 8.79
N PHE A 235 3.09 3.45 9.45
CA PHE A 235 3.62 2.21 8.87
C PHE A 235 2.52 1.16 8.60
N ASN A 236 1.42 1.18 9.37
CA ASN A 236 0.24 0.31 9.18
C ASN A 236 -0.34 0.30 7.76
N VAL A 237 -0.13 1.36 6.99
CA VAL A 237 -0.68 1.46 5.63
C VAL A 237 0.03 0.48 4.70
N ILE A 238 1.35 0.39 4.82
CA ILE A 238 2.20 -0.39 3.93
C ILE A 238 2.60 -1.75 4.47
N THR A 239 2.38 -2.04 5.76
CA THR A 239 2.59 -3.38 6.31
C THR A 239 1.74 -4.41 5.56
N SER A 240 2.30 -5.61 5.37
CA SER A 240 1.68 -6.70 4.59
C SER A 240 1.35 -6.33 3.14
N THR A 241 2.19 -5.50 2.51
CA THR A 241 2.11 -5.18 1.08
C THR A 241 3.44 -5.49 0.38
N ARG A 242 3.42 -5.66 -0.95
CA ARG A 242 4.62 -5.85 -1.77
C ARG A 242 5.62 -4.68 -1.74
N HIS A 243 5.18 -3.51 -1.26
CA HIS A 243 5.99 -2.30 -1.17
C HIS A 243 6.77 -2.20 0.14
N PHE A 244 6.44 -3.02 1.14
CA PHE A 244 7.08 -2.97 2.44
C PHE A 244 8.57 -3.34 2.38
N GLY A 245 8.94 -4.35 1.58
CA GLY A 245 10.34 -4.75 1.39
C GLY A 245 11.20 -3.60 0.84
N PRO A 246 10.85 -3.01 -0.32
CA PRO A 246 11.55 -1.85 -0.87
C PRO A 246 11.60 -0.66 0.10
N PHE A 247 10.52 -0.42 0.86
CA PHE A 247 10.48 0.62 1.87
C PHE A 247 11.48 0.39 3.02
N ALA A 248 11.46 -0.80 3.63
CA ALA A 248 12.36 -1.14 4.73
C ALA A 248 13.83 -1.11 4.28
N PHE A 249 14.10 -1.58 3.06
CA PHE A 249 15.41 -1.51 2.44
C PHE A 249 15.86 -0.06 2.19
N TYR A 250 14.96 0.80 1.70
CA TYR A 250 15.22 2.23 1.51
C TYR A 250 15.54 2.96 2.83
N LEU A 251 14.84 2.66 3.91
CA LEU A 251 15.16 3.22 5.23
C LEU A 251 16.53 2.73 5.75
N ALA A 252 16.85 1.46 5.52
CA ALA A 252 18.14 0.87 5.92
C ALA A 252 19.32 1.49 5.16
N LEU A 253 19.15 1.76 3.86
CA LEU A 253 20.14 2.46 3.04
C LEU A 253 20.42 3.88 3.57
N ASN A 254 19.39 4.59 4.01
CA ASN A 254 19.46 6.00 4.40
C ASN A 254 19.66 6.25 5.90
N ASP A 255 19.92 5.21 6.71
CA ASP A 255 20.08 5.31 8.17
C ASP A 255 18.87 5.95 8.88
N ASN A 256 17.67 5.72 8.35
CA ASN A 256 16.41 6.30 8.85
C ASN A 256 15.44 5.21 9.38
N ILE A 257 16.02 4.23 10.08
CA ILE A 257 15.34 3.10 10.72
C ILE A 257 14.64 3.40 12.07
N PRO A 258 15.07 4.37 12.91
CA PRO A 258 14.57 4.51 14.30
C PRO A 258 13.06 4.54 14.47
N ARG A 259 12.34 5.25 13.60
CA ARG A 259 10.88 5.38 13.66
C ARG A 259 10.17 4.05 13.39
N LEU A 260 10.69 3.27 12.44
CA LEU A 260 10.19 1.93 12.16
C LEU A 260 10.52 0.95 13.30
N LEU A 261 11.68 1.07 13.94
CA LEU A 261 12.00 0.32 15.18
C LEU A 261 11.03 0.65 16.31
N ASN A 262 10.69 1.93 16.48
CA ASN A 262 9.76 2.36 17.50
C ASN A 262 8.36 1.76 17.27
N TYR A 263 7.92 1.70 16.01
CA TYR A 263 6.67 1.05 15.64
C TYR A 263 6.66 -0.44 15.99
N PHE A 264 7.69 -1.20 15.64
CA PHE A 264 7.78 -2.62 16.02
C PHE A 264 7.91 -2.84 17.53
N GLY A 265 8.64 -1.95 18.21
CA GLY A 265 8.76 -1.95 19.67
C GLY A 265 7.41 -1.71 20.37
N GLY A 266 6.60 -0.78 19.86
CA GLY A 266 5.25 -0.53 20.37
C GLY A 266 4.30 -1.71 20.20
N LEU A 267 4.52 -2.55 19.18
CA LEU A 267 3.81 -3.82 18.96
C LEU A 267 4.40 -5.00 19.76
N GLY A 268 5.52 -4.80 20.47
CA GLY A 268 6.23 -5.85 21.21
C GLY A 268 6.96 -6.87 20.34
N ARG A 269 7.19 -6.54 19.06
CA ARG A 269 7.80 -7.42 18.07
C ARG A 269 9.33 -7.29 18.07
N LEU A 270 9.98 -7.91 19.05
CA LEU A 270 11.44 -7.84 19.22
C LEU A 270 12.23 -8.55 18.11
N ALA A 271 11.71 -9.67 17.61
CA ALA A 271 12.34 -10.42 16.51
C ALA A 271 12.48 -9.53 15.26
N ASP A 272 11.44 -8.77 14.93
CA ASP A 272 11.45 -7.84 13.79
C ASP A 272 12.38 -6.65 14.03
N CYS A 273 12.44 -6.13 15.26
CA CYS A 273 13.42 -5.12 15.61
C CYS A 273 14.86 -5.61 15.38
N ALA A 274 15.16 -6.85 15.82
CA ALA A 274 16.47 -7.45 15.61
C ALA A 274 16.75 -7.71 14.12
N ASN A 275 15.77 -8.19 13.36
CA ASN A 275 15.89 -8.40 11.91
C ASN A 275 16.15 -7.09 11.15
N LEU A 276 15.55 -5.98 11.58
CA LEU A 276 15.78 -4.67 10.99
C LEU A 276 17.19 -4.14 11.26
N VAL A 277 17.72 -4.38 12.48
CA VAL A 277 19.12 -4.08 12.81
C VAL A 277 20.09 -4.97 12.03
N ARG A 278 19.77 -6.27 11.87
CA ARG A 278 20.53 -7.20 11.00
C ARG A 278 20.54 -6.70 9.56
N LEU A 279 19.38 -6.29 9.03
CA LEU A 279 19.26 -5.72 7.68
C LEU A 279 20.17 -4.50 7.51
N GLN A 280 20.16 -3.57 8.47
CA GLN A 280 21.04 -2.39 8.42
C GLN A 280 22.52 -2.76 8.36
N LYS A 281 22.92 -3.75 9.16
CA LYS A 281 24.30 -4.25 9.18
C LYS A 281 24.69 -4.94 7.88
N THR A 282 23.78 -5.68 7.26
CA THR A 282 24.01 -6.32 5.95
C THR A 282 24.16 -5.26 4.85
N VAL A 283 23.30 -4.24 4.83
CA VAL A 283 23.34 -3.17 3.83
C VAL A 283 24.55 -2.25 4.01
N ARG A 284 24.98 -2.01 5.26
CA ARG A 284 26.16 -1.20 5.60
C ARG A 284 27.11 -1.97 6.52
N PRO A 285 28.09 -2.70 5.96
CA PRO A 285 29.05 -3.48 6.75
C PRO A 285 29.88 -2.65 7.72
N ASP A 286 30.19 -1.39 7.38
CA ASP A 286 30.98 -0.46 8.21
C ASP A 286 30.23 0.04 9.46
N TRP A 287 28.98 -0.42 9.65
CA TRP A 287 28.20 -0.07 10.82
C TRP A 287 28.81 -0.61 12.11
N ARG A 288 28.82 0.21 13.16
CA ARG A 288 29.54 -0.05 14.42
C ARG A 288 29.00 -1.23 15.24
N VAL A 289 27.81 -1.75 14.92
CA VAL A 289 27.24 -2.90 15.62
C VAL A 289 27.91 -4.18 15.13
N THR A 290 28.65 -4.85 16.00
CA THR A 290 29.08 -6.25 15.82
C THR A 290 27.94 -7.16 16.22
N ILE A 291 27.41 -7.94 15.28
CA ILE A 291 26.36 -8.94 15.54
C ILE A 291 27.01 -10.32 15.43
N ALA A 292 27.07 -11.08 16.51
CA ALA A 292 27.46 -12.48 16.45
C ALA A 292 26.25 -13.36 16.07
N GLN A 293 26.48 -14.47 15.36
CA GLN A 293 25.40 -15.37 14.90
C GLN A 293 24.59 -16.04 16.04
N GLY A 294 25.00 -15.90 17.30
CA GLY A 294 24.32 -16.44 18.47
C GLY A 294 23.74 -15.39 19.43
N ASP A 295 23.74 -14.10 19.05
CA ASP A 295 23.20 -13.06 19.91
C ASP A 295 21.67 -13.12 19.98
N SER A 296 21.16 -13.04 21.20
CA SER A 296 19.72 -12.92 21.46
C SER A 296 19.17 -11.62 20.89
N ASP A 297 17.97 -11.66 20.31
CA ASP A 297 17.30 -10.51 19.69
C ASP A 297 17.23 -9.29 20.64
N GLU A 298 16.98 -9.52 21.93
CA GLU A 298 16.99 -8.45 22.94
C GLU A 298 18.34 -7.76 23.10
N LYS A 299 19.43 -8.52 23.02
CA LYS A 299 20.80 -7.97 23.15
C LYS A 299 21.12 -7.10 21.95
N ILE A 300 20.80 -7.57 20.74
CA ILE A 300 21.00 -6.83 19.49
C ILE A 300 20.30 -5.47 19.55
N VAL A 301 19.04 -5.45 20.00
CA VAL A 301 18.26 -4.22 20.11
C VAL A 301 18.81 -3.31 21.22
N LYS A 302 19.17 -3.85 22.39
CA LYS A 302 19.76 -3.06 23.49
C LYS A 302 21.10 -2.44 23.08
N ASP A 303 21.94 -3.17 22.36
CA ASP A 303 23.24 -2.69 21.89
C ASP A 303 23.06 -1.62 20.81
N PHE A 304 22.08 -1.78 19.92
CA PHE A 304 21.70 -0.75 18.97
C PHE A 304 21.28 0.55 19.67
N VAL A 305 20.40 0.47 20.67
CA VAL A 305 19.92 1.65 21.44
C VAL A 305 21.06 2.33 22.19
N LYS A 306 21.97 1.57 22.82
CA LYS A 306 23.15 2.13 23.51
C LYS A 306 24.08 2.86 22.55
N GLN A 307 24.33 2.30 21.37
CA GLN A 307 25.24 2.89 20.38
C GLN A 307 24.63 4.11 19.68
N ASN A 308 23.30 4.15 19.51
CA ASN A 308 22.59 5.24 18.86
C ASN A 308 21.82 6.14 19.85
N ALA A 309 22.54 6.71 20.82
CA ALA A 309 21.96 7.66 21.78
C ALA A 309 21.28 8.87 21.11
N ARG A 310 21.64 9.21 19.87
CA ARG A 310 21.04 10.28 19.05
C ARG A 310 19.56 10.06 18.72
N PHE A 311 19.09 8.81 18.72
CA PHE A 311 17.70 8.48 18.34
C PHE A 311 16.82 8.17 19.56
N ARG A 312 17.26 8.52 20.76
CA ARG A 312 16.56 8.19 22.00
C ARG A 312 15.13 8.74 22.04
N ASP A 313 14.93 9.94 21.50
CA ASP A 313 13.62 10.60 21.45
C ASP A 313 12.68 9.95 20.43
N GLU A 314 13.22 9.42 19.33
CA GLU A 314 12.43 8.72 18.29
C GLU A 314 12.06 7.29 18.68
N ILE A 315 12.76 6.71 19.66
CA ILE A 315 12.66 5.30 20.11
C ILE A 315 12.01 5.23 21.52
N SER A 316 11.13 6.17 21.86
CA SER A 316 10.50 6.24 23.19
C SER A 316 9.71 4.98 23.55
N ASP A 317 8.91 4.47 22.62
CA ASP A 317 7.96 3.38 22.85
C ASP A 317 8.72 2.05 22.99
N LEU A 318 9.75 1.83 22.17
CA LEU A 318 10.64 0.67 22.32
C LEU A 318 11.39 0.71 23.67
N ASN A 319 11.85 1.88 24.12
CA ASN A 319 12.47 2.00 25.45
C ASN A 319 11.48 1.70 26.58
N THR A 320 10.22 2.12 26.45
CA THR A 320 9.19 1.73 27.42
C THR A 320 8.94 0.23 27.41
N PHE A 321 8.88 -0.39 26.23
CA PHE A 321 8.69 -1.83 26.09
C PHE A 321 9.86 -2.63 26.67
N LEU A 322 11.11 -2.25 26.39
CA LEU A 322 12.30 -2.93 26.91
C LEU A 322 12.42 -2.85 28.44
N ASN A 323 11.91 -1.79 29.06
CA ASN A 323 11.99 -1.58 30.52
C ASN A 323 10.78 -2.15 31.27
N THR A 324 9.59 -2.10 30.68
CA THR A 324 8.33 -2.42 31.38
C THR A 324 7.61 -3.65 30.83
N GLY A 325 7.94 -4.09 29.61
CA GLY A 325 7.24 -5.14 28.87
C GLY A 325 5.84 -4.76 28.38
N LYS A 326 5.39 -3.52 28.60
CA LYS A 326 4.03 -3.07 28.24
C LYS A 326 3.93 -2.63 26.78
N LEU A 327 2.86 -3.06 26.12
CA LEU A 327 2.58 -2.69 24.72
C LEU A 327 1.97 -1.29 24.63
N LYS A 328 2.19 -0.62 23.49
CA LYS A 328 1.60 0.71 23.25
C LYS A 328 0.08 0.71 23.34
N LEU A 329 -0.56 -0.34 22.83
CA LEU A 329 -2.01 -0.53 22.89
C LEU A 329 -2.53 -0.71 24.33
N GLU A 330 -1.76 -1.39 25.19
CA GLU A 330 -2.12 -1.57 26.60
C GLU A 330 -1.97 -0.27 27.38
N VAL A 331 -0.90 0.49 27.10
CA VAL A 331 -0.67 1.82 27.68
C VAL A 331 -1.77 2.80 27.27
N GLU A 332 -2.17 2.82 25.99
CA GLU A 332 -3.28 3.65 25.51
C GLU A 332 -4.64 3.25 26.11
N GLN A 333 -4.91 1.95 26.28
CA GLN A 333 -6.12 1.46 26.95
C GLN A 333 -6.13 1.80 28.44
N GLU A 334 -5.00 1.66 29.14
CA GLU A 334 -4.84 2.08 30.54
C GLU A 334 -5.05 3.60 30.66
N HIS A 335 -4.45 4.41 29.79
CA HIS A 335 -4.65 5.87 29.78
C HIS A 335 -6.10 6.26 29.47
N HIS A 336 -6.78 5.57 28.55
CA HIS A 336 -8.19 5.82 28.27
C HIS A 336 -9.08 5.43 29.47
N ALA A 337 -8.80 4.30 30.11
CA ALA A 337 -9.50 3.86 31.32
C ALA A 337 -9.25 4.78 32.52
N VAL A 338 -8.03 5.31 32.67
CA VAL A 338 -7.69 6.30 33.71
C VAL A 338 -8.31 7.66 33.40
N ARG A 339 -8.30 8.11 32.13
CA ARG A 339 -8.97 9.35 31.71
C ARG A 339 -10.49 9.28 31.91
N GLU A 340 -11.09 8.12 31.70
CA GLU A 340 -12.51 7.88 32.00
C GLU A 340 -12.79 7.86 33.52
N ARG A 341 -11.81 7.46 34.34
CA ARG A 341 -11.89 7.52 35.82
C ARG A 341 -11.61 8.91 36.40
N VAL A 342 -10.84 9.75 35.71
CA VAL A 342 -10.37 11.07 36.20
C VAL A 342 -11.14 12.24 35.55
N ALA A 343 -11.94 12.00 34.51
CA ALA A 343 -12.87 13.00 34.00
C ALA A 343 -13.80 13.49 35.12
N PRO A 344 -14.01 14.81 35.26
CA PRO A 344 -14.98 15.32 36.23
C PRO A 344 -16.35 14.73 35.89
N ARG A 345 -17.09 14.29 36.91
CA ARG A 345 -18.49 13.87 36.79
C ARG A 345 -19.38 15.05 36.36
N PHE A 346 -19.25 15.52 35.13
CA PHE A 346 -20.35 16.19 34.43
C PHE A 346 -21.13 15.08 33.73
N GLY A 347 -22.23 14.70 34.37
CA GLY A 347 -22.99 13.50 34.07
C GLY A 347 -23.58 13.53 32.66
N PHE A 348 -23.05 12.69 31.79
CA PHE A 348 -23.83 12.07 30.73
C PHE A 348 -23.74 10.56 30.93
N ASP A 349 -24.62 10.06 31.78
CA ASP A 349 -24.80 8.63 32.05
C ASP A 349 -25.29 8.00 30.73
N LYS A 350 -24.40 7.37 29.95
CA LYS A 350 -24.74 6.53 28.79
C LYS A 350 -25.40 5.21 29.22
N ARG A 351 -26.25 5.25 30.25
CA ARG A 351 -27.25 4.21 30.44
C ARG A 351 -28.19 4.34 29.24
N ARG A 352 -28.41 3.25 28.50
CA ARG A 352 -29.54 3.17 27.58
C ARG A 352 -30.81 3.38 28.41
N THR A 353 -31.22 4.64 28.56
CA THR A 353 -32.45 5.01 29.26
C THR A 353 -33.59 4.42 28.41
N ARG A 354 -34.32 3.46 29.00
CA ARG A 354 -35.53 2.95 28.36
C ARG A 354 -36.48 4.13 28.23
N ILE A 355 -36.80 4.49 27.00
CA ILE A 355 -37.67 5.63 26.68
C ILE A 355 -39.08 5.28 27.16
N THR A 356 -39.49 5.86 28.29
CA THR A 356 -40.87 5.80 28.81
C THR A 356 -41.61 7.08 28.45
N SER A 357 -42.95 7.03 28.42
CA SER A 357 -43.79 8.21 28.13
C SER A 357 -43.57 9.37 29.11
N ALA A 358 -43.13 9.06 30.34
CA ALA A 358 -42.77 10.04 31.36
C ALA A 358 -41.39 10.68 31.13
N ASN A 359 -40.40 9.90 30.68
CA ASN A 359 -39.01 10.37 30.55
C ASN A 359 -38.75 11.18 29.26
N ILE A 360 -39.58 11.04 28.22
CA ILE A 360 -39.41 11.79 26.95
C ILE A 360 -39.41 13.31 27.15
N ARG A 361 -40.14 13.81 28.15
CA ARG A 361 -40.38 15.25 28.36
C ARG A 361 -39.44 15.91 29.37
N GLY A 362 -38.69 15.13 30.15
CA GLY A 362 -37.81 15.65 31.20
C GLY A 362 -36.34 15.68 30.79
N ALA A 363 -35.51 16.27 31.65
CA ALA A 363 -34.05 16.31 31.48
C ALA A 363 -33.40 14.91 31.46
N ASP A 364 -34.08 13.89 31.99
CA ASP A 364 -33.66 12.48 31.92
C ASP A 364 -33.97 11.82 30.56
N GLY A 365 -34.58 12.57 29.64
CA GLY A 365 -34.92 12.16 28.29
C GLY A 365 -33.79 12.38 27.28
N PRO A 366 -34.00 12.03 26.00
CA PRO A 366 -32.97 12.15 24.95
C PRO A 366 -32.55 13.61 24.66
N LEU A 367 -33.35 14.58 25.09
CA LEU A 367 -33.09 16.02 24.89
C LEU A 367 -32.30 16.66 26.03
N GLY A 368 -32.13 16.00 27.19
CA GLY A 368 -31.37 16.57 28.29
C GLY A 368 -31.88 17.93 28.75
N GLU A 369 -30.94 18.83 29.04
CA GLU A 369 -31.18 20.23 29.44
C GLU A 369 -31.88 21.08 28.36
N LEU A 370 -31.86 20.65 27.09
CA LEU A 370 -32.56 21.35 25.99
C LEU A 370 -34.09 21.18 26.06
N SER A 371 -34.59 20.28 26.91
CA SER A 371 -36.03 20.11 27.15
C SER A 371 -36.70 21.35 27.77
N GLU A 372 -35.94 22.21 28.44
CA GLU A 372 -36.45 23.46 29.03
C GLU A 372 -36.71 24.56 27.98
N MET A 373 -35.99 24.51 26.85
CA MET A 373 -36.12 25.48 25.76
C MET A 373 -37.14 25.07 24.69
N TYR A 374 -37.47 23.78 24.60
CA TYR A 374 -38.33 23.25 23.54
C TYR A 374 -39.46 22.38 24.10
N SER A 375 -40.70 22.84 23.95
CA SER A 375 -41.87 22.06 24.36
C SER A 375 -42.12 20.89 23.39
N VAL A 376 -41.92 19.65 23.85
CA VAL A 376 -42.19 18.44 23.05
C VAL A 376 -43.62 17.96 23.26
N LYS A 377 -44.44 17.98 22.20
CA LYS A 377 -45.79 17.38 22.20
C LYS A 377 -45.71 15.92 21.74
N VAL A 378 -46.06 15.00 22.64
CA VAL A 378 -46.24 13.58 22.29
C VAL A 378 -47.64 13.40 21.73
N VAL A 379 -47.75 13.21 20.41
CA VAL A 379 -49.01 12.87 19.75
C VAL A 379 -49.17 11.36 19.80
N LYS A 380 -50.15 10.87 20.58
CA LYS A 380 -50.60 9.47 20.46
C LYS A 380 -51.30 9.36 19.11
N SER A 381 -50.87 8.42 18.25
CA SER A 381 -51.65 8.07 17.06
C SER A 381 -53.04 7.62 17.52
N GLU A 382 -54.08 8.25 16.99
CA GLU A 382 -55.48 7.92 17.28
C GLU A 382 -55.72 6.42 17.01
N GLY A 383 -55.79 5.64 18.08
CA GLY A 383 -55.85 4.18 17.96
C GLY A 383 -55.72 3.42 19.26
N SER A 384 -56.13 3.99 20.40
CA SER A 384 -56.46 3.23 21.62
C SER A 384 -57.09 4.18 22.63
N GLY A 385 -58.42 4.22 22.67
CA GLY A 385 -59.19 5.00 23.64
C GLY A 385 -59.09 4.42 25.04
N GLU A 386 -59.10 5.32 26.03
CA GLU A 386 -59.43 5.00 27.42
C GLU A 386 -60.91 5.33 27.65
N GLY A 387 -61.59 4.45 28.40
CA GLY A 387 -62.86 4.78 29.06
C GLY A 387 -63.80 3.59 29.20
N ALA A 388 -63.79 2.94 30.37
CA ALA A 388 -65.00 2.66 31.17
C ALA A 388 -64.68 1.75 32.36
N GLU A 389 -64.96 2.27 33.56
CA GLU A 389 -65.10 1.52 34.80
C GLU A 389 -66.33 0.58 34.77
N GLY A 390 -66.25 -0.52 35.52
CA GLY A 390 -67.40 -1.10 36.21
C GLY A 390 -68.17 -2.24 35.53
N ALA A 391 -68.31 -3.32 36.33
CA ALA A 391 -69.43 -4.28 36.39
C ALA A 391 -69.16 -5.73 35.91
N GLU A 392 -69.34 -6.64 36.88
CA GLU A 392 -69.55 -8.08 36.72
C GLU A 392 -70.68 -8.39 35.73
N LYS A 393 -70.52 -9.46 34.92
CA LYS A 393 -71.46 -10.60 34.86
C LYS A 393 -71.01 -11.72 33.93
N LYS A 394 -71.38 -12.92 34.35
CA LYS A 394 -71.31 -14.23 33.68
C LYS A 394 -71.96 -14.26 32.28
N GLY A 395 -71.45 -15.15 31.43
CA GLY A 395 -72.29 -16.03 30.60
C GLY A 395 -72.00 -16.04 29.09
N GLY A 396 -71.91 -17.25 28.53
CA GLY A 396 -72.57 -17.56 27.25
C GLY A 396 -71.73 -17.49 25.96
N GLU A 397 -71.33 -18.67 25.50
CA GLU A 397 -71.44 -19.19 24.12
C GLU A 397 -71.32 -18.25 22.89
N GLY A 398 -70.34 -18.59 22.05
CA GLY A 398 -70.59 -19.01 20.66
C GLY A 398 -70.88 -17.93 19.61
N ARG A 399 -69.97 -17.81 18.62
CA ARG A 399 -70.20 -18.13 17.19
C ARG A 399 -69.08 -17.57 16.32
N GLY A 400 -68.51 -18.44 15.49
CA GLY A 400 -67.54 -18.07 14.46
C GLY A 400 -68.16 -17.44 13.22
N LYS A 401 -67.27 -16.93 12.37
CA LYS A 401 -67.31 -16.62 10.92
C LYS A 401 -66.34 -15.44 10.73
N GLY A 402 -65.39 -15.40 9.82
CA GLY A 402 -65.01 -16.28 8.71
C GLY A 402 -64.12 -15.48 7.75
N ARG A 403 -63.45 -16.22 6.86
CA ARG A 403 -62.88 -15.80 5.57
C ARG A 403 -61.61 -14.93 5.54
N TRP A 404 -60.50 -15.63 5.37
CA TRP A 404 -59.35 -15.21 4.58
C TRP A 404 -59.72 -15.09 3.09
N ASN A 405 -59.34 -13.97 2.44
CA ASN A 405 -59.35 -13.83 0.99
C ASN A 405 -57.90 -13.75 0.47
N ARG A 406 -57.48 -14.81 -0.24
CA ARG A 406 -56.35 -14.81 -1.18
C ARG A 406 -56.75 -14.04 -2.43
N ARG A 407 -55.90 -13.12 -2.90
CA ARG A 407 -56.01 -12.55 -4.25
C ARG A 407 -54.98 -13.22 -5.15
N ASN A 408 -55.49 -13.95 -6.14
CA ASN A 408 -54.77 -14.42 -7.32
C ASN A 408 -54.39 -13.23 -8.21
N GLN A 409 -53.23 -13.31 -8.85
CA GLN A 409 -53.07 -12.80 -10.21
C GLN A 409 -52.35 -13.84 -11.06
N LYS A 410 -52.88 -14.00 -12.26
CA LYS A 410 -52.80 -15.16 -13.14
C LYS A 410 -51.90 -14.83 -14.33
N LYS A 411 -51.15 -15.85 -14.76
CA LYS A 411 -50.37 -16.02 -16.00
C LYS A 411 -50.95 -15.36 -17.26
N SER A 412 -50.03 -15.01 -18.16
CA SER A 412 -50.14 -15.29 -19.60
C SER A 412 -48.79 -15.80 -20.11
N ASP A 413 -48.74 -17.09 -20.43
CA ASP A 413 -47.79 -17.68 -21.39
C ASP A 413 -48.40 -17.45 -22.79
N ASP A 414 -47.58 -17.15 -23.81
CA ASP A 414 -47.39 -18.08 -24.93
C ASP A 414 -46.46 -17.54 -26.04
N ASP A 415 -45.62 -18.48 -26.49
CA ASP A 415 -45.23 -18.82 -27.87
C ASP A 415 -44.03 -18.17 -28.62
N LYS A 416 -43.03 -19.07 -28.81
CA LYS A 416 -42.43 -19.58 -30.07
C LYS A 416 -41.25 -18.88 -30.75
N LYS A 417 -40.23 -19.74 -31.00
CA LYS A 417 -39.35 -19.94 -32.19
C LYS A 417 -38.60 -18.70 -32.70
N GLU A 418 -37.28 -18.72 -32.90
CA GLU A 418 -36.40 -19.66 -33.62
C GLU A 418 -35.04 -19.80 -32.94
#